data_AF-A0A7S0EJN6-F1
#
_entry.id   AF-A0A7S0EJN6-F1
#
_cell.length_a   1.000
_cell.length_b   1.000
_cell.length_c   1.000
_cell.angle_alpha   90.00
_cell.angle_beta   90.00
_cell.angle_gamma   90.00
#
_symmetry.space_group_name_H-M   'P 1'
#
loop_
_entity.id
_entity.type
_entity.pdbx_description
1 polymer ?
#
loop_
_entity_poly.entity_id
_entity_poly.type
_entity_poly.pdbx_seq_one_letter_code
_entity_poly.pdbx_strand_id
1 'polypeptide(L)'
;MMSSEFSCREMFEEECEQESMVDREVLKSPTRNREFCQWYSIPGHDERFFVSESVEGSDFSPQGVASFRALISILDDRFFLAALHRKPIDQDDVHFIGVNKRMRYVPFAADFGPPNLAATMMFCEEVQRFLVEEPSKKLVFYTSPKPEDLTNSIFLCGAFMVVVLRVSPAEALKPFANVPRDVCLNYRDATWDPVSFELSLTSCWAGLERAIQRGVFKPASFDPEEYLHYDNHGNGNLNHVVEGKFVAFKSPREKRAKNSDGTLSHTPADYINVL
;
A
#
# COMPACT_ATOMS: atom_id res chain seq x y z
N MET A 1 25.23 51.40 -11.46
CA MET A 1 23.95 50.74 -11.14
C MET A 1 23.62 49.86 -12.34
N MET A 2 24.05 48.59 -12.32
CA MET A 2 23.72 47.58 -13.34
C MET A 2 23.25 46.36 -12.57
N SER A 3 22.00 45.99 -12.80
CA SER A 3 21.32 44.83 -12.24
C SER A 3 21.71 43.58 -13.02
N SER A 4 22.24 42.56 -12.35
CA SER A 4 22.34 41.20 -12.87
C SER A 4 21.18 40.38 -12.30
N GLU A 5 20.12 40.20 -13.08
CA GLU A 5 19.14 39.14 -12.85
C GLU A 5 19.75 37.83 -13.36
N PHE A 6 20.27 37.01 -12.45
CA PHE A 6 20.55 35.60 -12.73
C PHE A 6 19.20 34.85 -12.67
N SER A 7 18.80 34.25 -13.79
CA SER A 7 17.57 33.48 -13.91
C SER A 7 17.75 32.10 -13.25
N CYS A 8 16.93 31.77 -12.25
CA CYS A 8 16.90 30.43 -11.61
C CYS A 8 16.72 29.25 -12.59
N ARG A 9 16.38 29.52 -13.86
CA ARG A 9 16.18 28.51 -14.89
C ARG A 9 17.49 27.94 -15.42
N GLU A 10 18.56 28.74 -15.49
CA GLU A 10 19.87 28.31 -16.00
C GLU A 10 20.60 27.41 -14.98
N MET A 11 20.42 27.67 -13.67
CA MET A 11 20.98 26.82 -12.61
C MET A 11 20.34 25.42 -12.57
N PHE A 12 19.03 25.31 -12.85
CA PHE A 12 18.31 24.03 -12.87
C PHE A 12 18.70 23.15 -14.08
N GLU A 13 19.04 23.76 -15.21
CA GLU A 13 19.44 23.03 -16.42
C GLU A 13 20.88 22.51 -16.29
N GLU A 14 21.80 23.27 -15.69
CA GLU A 14 23.18 22.81 -15.42
C GLU A 14 23.22 21.68 -14.36
N GLU A 15 22.39 21.73 -13.31
CA GLU A 15 22.30 20.63 -12.32
C GLU A 15 21.71 19.35 -12.93
N CYS A 16 20.70 19.46 -13.80
CA CYS A 16 20.13 18.31 -14.52
C CYS A 16 21.13 17.66 -15.49
N GLU A 17 21.96 18.45 -16.18
CA GLU A 17 22.98 17.90 -17.07
C GLU A 17 24.11 17.19 -16.30
N GLN A 18 24.51 17.73 -15.14
CA GLN A 18 25.51 17.08 -14.27
C GLN A 18 24.98 15.81 -13.60
N GLU A 19 23.72 15.78 -13.11
CA GLU A 19 23.09 14.55 -12.60
C GLU A 19 22.98 13.47 -13.70
N SER A 20 22.68 13.86 -14.94
CA SER A 20 22.59 12.92 -16.07
C SER A 20 23.91 12.25 -16.45
N MET A 21 25.05 12.89 -16.16
CA MET A 21 26.38 12.33 -16.42
C MET A 21 26.84 11.38 -15.32
N VAL A 22 26.52 11.66 -14.05
CA VAL A 22 26.83 10.78 -12.92
C VAL A 22 26.02 9.47 -13.00
N ASP A 23 24.75 9.55 -13.39
CA ASP A 23 23.89 8.36 -13.54
C ASP A 23 24.34 7.41 -14.67
N ARG A 24 25.02 7.92 -15.71
CA ARG A 24 25.52 7.10 -16.82
C ARG A 24 26.75 6.27 -16.48
N GLU A 25 27.52 6.66 -15.45
CA GLU A 25 28.65 5.85 -14.95
C GLU A 25 28.21 4.81 -13.90
N VAL A 26 27.19 5.11 -13.08
CA VAL A 26 26.68 4.18 -12.06
C VAL A 26 25.98 2.95 -12.67
N LEU A 27 25.44 3.08 -13.89
CA LEU A 27 24.75 2.01 -14.62
C LEU A 27 25.65 0.92 -15.23
N LYS A 28 26.98 0.96 -15.03
CA LYS A 28 27.93 -0.01 -15.63
C LYS A 28 28.52 -1.05 -14.67
N SER A 29 28.11 -1.09 -13.39
CA SER A 29 28.62 -2.10 -12.46
C SER A 29 27.75 -3.38 -12.43
N PRO A 30 28.26 -4.58 -12.80
CA PRO A 30 27.45 -5.80 -12.87
C PRO A 30 27.19 -6.49 -11.52
N THR A 31 27.49 -5.86 -10.39
CA THR A 31 27.71 -6.61 -9.13
C THR A 31 26.85 -6.23 -7.93
N ARG A 32 25.70 -5.55 -8.10
CA ARG A 32 24.80 -5.24 -6.95
C ARG A 32 23.33 -5.66 -7.06
N ASN A 33 22.99 -6.56 -7.99
CA ASN A 33 21.62 -7.09 -8.14
C ASN A 33 21.38 -8.45 -7.44
N ARG A 34 22.21 -8.87 -6.48
CA ARG A 34 22.04 -10.16 -5.80
C ARG A 34 21.28 -10.12 -4.46
N GLU A 35 21.09 -8.96 -3.85
CA GLU A 35 20.38 -8.85 -2.56
C GLU A 35 18.86 -8.65 -2.72
N PHE A 36 18.37 -8.38 -3.95
CA PHE A 36 16.94 -8.30 -4.23
C PHE A 36 16.25 -9.66 -4.34
N CYS A 37 17.02 -10.74 -4.54
CA CYS A 37 16.52 -12.11 -4.73
C CYS A 37 16.15 -12.85 -3.42
N GLN A 38 16.22 -12.20 -2.25
CA GLN A 38 15.91 -12.82 -0.97
C GLN A 38 14.56 -12.45 -0.36
N TRP A 39 13.72 -11.70 -1.07
CA TRP A 39 12.27 -11.81 -0.85
C TRP A 39 11.85 -13.15 -1.46
N TYR A 40 11.76 -14.17 -0.58
CA TYR A 40 11.55 -15.58 -0.91
C TYR A 40 10.69 -15.79 -2.15
N SER A 41 11.28 -16.39 -3.19
CA SER A 41 10.55 -16.79 -4.39
C SER A 41 9.35 -17.64 -3.98
N ILE A 42 8.14 -17.19 -4.32
CA ILE A 42 6.93 -18.00 -4.11
C ILE A 42 7.08 -19.26 -4.97
N PRO A 43 7.08 -20.47 -4.37
CA PRO A 43 7.27 -21.70 -5.13
C PRO A 43 6.24 -21.82 -6.25
N GLY A 44 6.69 -21.99 -7.50
CA GLY A 44 5.82 -22.14 -8.68
C GLY A 44 5.47 -20.84 -9.42
N HIS A 45 5.95 -19.67 -8.98
CA HIS A 45 5.78 -18.42 -9.72
C HIS A 45 6.82 -18.31 -10.85
N ASP A 46 6.46 -18.70 -12.09
CA ASP A 46 7.21 -18.34 -13.30
C ASP A 46 6.89 -16.87 -13.64
N GLU A 47 7.89 -16.05 -13.97
CA GLU A 47 7.69 -14.64 -14.40
C GLU A 47 6.82 -14.53 -15.68
N ARG A 48 6.48 -15.67 -16.29
CA ARG A 48 5.55 -15.81 -17.40
C ARG A 48 4.16 -16.17 -16.89
N PHE A 49 3.29 -15.16 -16.81
CA PHE A 49 1.88 -15.30 -16.51
C PHE A 49 1.18 -16.25 -17.48
N PHE A 50 0.50 -17.26 -16.93
CA PHE A 50 -0.64 -17.90 -17.58
C PHE A 50 -1.90 -17.18 -17.11
N VAL A 51 -2.64 -16.62 -18.06
CA VAL A 51 -4.02 -16.17 -17.84
C VAL A 51 -4.85 -17.45 -17.77
N SER A 52 -5.38 -17.81 -16.59
CA SER A 52 -6.42 -18.82 -16.53
C SER A 52 -7.74 -18.18 -16.92
N GLU A 53 -8.43 -18.83 -17.85
CA GLU A 53 -9.81 -18.52 -18.19
C GLU A 53 -10.67 -18.68 -16.93
N SER A 54 -11.67 -17.81 -16.82
CA SER A 54 -12.67 -17.79 -15.76
C SER A 54 -13.15 -19.20 -15.44
N VAL A 55 -12.77 -19.74 -14.29
CA VAL A 55 -13.36 -20.99 -13.81
C VAL A 55 -14.74 -20.65 -13.28
N GLU A 56 -15.74 -20.80 -14.14
CA GLU A 56 -17.11 -21.00 -13.70
C GLU A 56 -17.16 -22.29 -12.86
N GLY A 57 -17.46 -22.15 -11.57
CA GLY A 57 -17.99 -23.22 -10.75
C GLY A 57 -16.96 -24.00 -9.91
N SER A 58 -16.90 -23.67 -8.63
CA SER A 58 -16.91 -24.68 -7.57
C SER A 58 -17.71 -24.17 -6.39
N ASP A 59 -18.89 -24.75 -6.21
CA ASP A 59 -19.83 -24.48 -5.12
C ASP A 59 -19.16 -24.72 -3.75
N PHE A 60 -18.84 -23.65 -3.04
CA PHE A 60 -18.77 -23.67 -1.59
C PHE A 60 -20.07 -23.09 -1.06
N SER A 61 -21.00 -23.97 -0.68
CA SER A 61 -22.25 -23.62 0.01
C SER A 61 -22.11 -23.83 1.51
N PRO A 62 -22.03 -22.76 2.32
CA PRO A 62 -22.65 -22.71 3.63
C PRO A 62 -24.04 -22.10 3.46
N GLN A 63 -25.03 -22.88 3.85
CA GLN A 63 -26.46 -22.55 3.76
C GLN A 63 -26.76 -21.17 4.36
N GLY A 64 -27.55 -20.38 3.62
CA GLY A 64 -28.24 -19.19 4.12
C GLY A 64 -27.58 -17.85 3.81
N VAL A 65 -28.38 -16.98 3.18
CA VAL A 65 -28.17 -15.56 2.85
C VAL A 65 -27.37 -15.28 1.57
N ALA A 66 -28.11 -14.99 0.49
CA ALA A 66 -27.62 -14.46 -0.76
C ALA A 66 -27.54 -12.92 -0.68
N SER A 67 -26.39 -12.33 -1.02
CA SER A 67 -26.23 -11.21 -1.96
C SER A 67 -24.77 -10.70 -1.89
N PHE A 68 -24.05 -10.84 -3.00
CA PHE A 68 -22.58 -10.73 -3.20
C PHE A 68 -21.72 -11.76 -2.44
N ARG A 69 -21.69 -12.99 -2.96
CA ARG A 69 -20.88 -14.15 -2.49
C ARG A 69 -19.69 -14.43 -3.41
N ALA A 70 -18.97 -13.40 -3.87
CA ALA A 70 -17.85 -13.61 -4.78
C ALA A 70 -16.58 -13.91 -3.98
N LEU A 71 -16.16 -15.17 -3.99
CA LEU A 71 -14.76 -15.54 -3.73
C LEU A 71 -13.97 -15.08 -4.96
N ILE A 72 -13.12 -14.08 -4.81
CA ILE A 72 -12.31 -13.52 -5.89
C ILE A 72 -10.95 -14.18 -5.86
N SER A 73 -10.56 -14.89 -6.92
CA SER A 73 -9.21 -15.47 -7.03
C SER A 73 -8.19 -14.39 -7.38
N ILE A 74 -7.19 -14.23 -6.52
CA ILE A 74 -6.07 -13.28 -6.71
C ILE A 74 -4.85 -14.01 -7.28
N LEU A 75 -4.58 -15.21 -6.74
CA LEU A 75 -3.65 -16.18 -7.30
C LEU A 75 -4.36 -17.51 -7.45
N ASP A 76 -4.29 -18.07 -8.65
CA ASP A 76 -4.97 -19.31 -9.02
C ASP A 76 -4.78 -20.40 -7.98
N ASP A 77 -5.90 -20.91 -7.47
CA ASP A 77 -6.00 -21.97 -6.46
C ASP A 77 -5.23 -21.75 -5.14
N ARG A 78 -4.69 -20.55 -4.89
CA ARG A 78 -3.80 -20.29 -3.76
C ARG A 78 -4.21 -19.11 -2.89
N PHE A 79 -4.67 -18.01 -3.47
CA PHE A 79 -5.00 -16.80 -2.73
C PHE A 79 -6.32 -16.20 -3.21
N PHE A 80 -7.24 -15.98 -2.28
CA PHE A 80 -8.57 -15.48 -2.55
C PHE A 80 -8.96 -14.32 -1.64
N LEU A 81 -9.84 -13.44 -2.13
CA LEU A 81 -10.53 -12.42 -1.35
C LEU A 81 -12.01 -12.80 -1.18
N ALA A 82 -12.55 -12.67 0.03
CA ALA A 82 -13.95 -12.94 0.33
C ALA A 82 -14.59 -11.84 1.21
N ALA A 83 -15.79 -11.39 0.83
CA ALA A 83 -16.61 -10.53 1.68
C ALA A 83 -17.56 -11.39 2.53
N LEU A 84 -17.41 -11.36 3.86
CA LEU A 84 -18.12 -12.22 4.81
C LEU A 84 -18.81 -11.39 5.90
N HIS A 85 -20.06 -11.72 6.23
CA HIS A 85 -20.79 -11.10 7.33
C HIS A 85 -20.33 -11.53 8.73
N ARG A 86 -19.61 -12.66 8.81
CA ARG A 86 -19.15 -13.26 10.06
C ARG A 86 -17.71 -13.72 9.91
N LYS A 87 -16.97 -13.70 11.02
CA LYS A 87 -15.62 -14.25 11.05
C LYS A 87 -15.68 -15.75 10.67
N PRO A 88 -14.90 -16.19 9.67
CA PRO A 88 -14.83 -17.60 9.30
C PRO A 88 -14.11 -18.41 10.38
N ILE A 89 -14.34 -19.73 10.36
CA ILE A 89 -13.62 -20.71 11.18
C ILE A 89 -12.62 -21.38 10.25
N ASP A 90 -11.38 -21.50 10.71
CA ASP A 90 -10.32 -22.17 9.94
C ASP A 90 -10.70 -23.62 9.60
N GLN A 91 -10.29 -24.04 8.41
CA GLN A 91 -10.47 -25.40 7.90
C GLN A 91 -9.08 -26.01 7.67
N ASP A 92 -9.00 -27.34 7.57
CA ASP A 92 -7.71 -28.04 7.48
C ASP A 92 -6.88 -27.61 6.25
N ASP A 93 -7.54 -27.29 5.14
CA ASP A 93 -6.96 -26.89 3.86
C ASP A 93 -7.07 -25.38 3.56
N VAL A 94 -7.76 -24.61 4.41
CA VAL A 94 -8.02 -23.18 4.22
C VAL A 94 -7.64 -22.38 5.45
N HIS A 95 -6.74 -21.42 5.26
CA HIS A 95 -6.40 -20.44 6.28
C HIS A 95 -7.09 -19.11 5.99
N PHE A 96 -7.72 -18.52 7.01
CA PHE A 96 -8.37 -17.22 6.88
C PHE A 96 -7.57 -16.13 7.57
N ILE A 97 -7.22 -15.09 6.82
CA ILE A 97 -6.64 -13.85 7.37
C ILE A 97 -7.62 -12.70 7.17
N GLY A 98 -7.55 -11.68 8.02
CA GLY A 98 -8.37 -10.48 7.92
C GLY A 98 -7.59 -9.26 8.35
N VAL A 99 -8.13 -8.07 8.11
CA VAL A 99 -7.47 -6.82 8.50
C VAL A 99 -7.35 -6.76 10.02
N ASN A 100 -6.12 -6.78 10.54
CA ASN A 100 -5.85 -6.62 11.96
C ASN A 100 -5.99 -5.15 12.40
N LYS A 101 -5.98 -4.90 13.72
CA LYS A 101 -6.17 -3.53 14.26
C LYS A 101 -5.15 -2.51 13.76
N ARG A 102 -3.92 -2.95 13.44
CA ARG A 102 -2.82 -2.08 12.99
C ARG A 102 -2.92 -1.73 11.51
N MET A 103 -3.59 -2.58 10.72
CA MET A 103 -3.83 -2.37 9.30
C MET A 103 -5.13 -1.61 9.01
N ARG A 104 -5.93 -1.34 10.05
CA ARG A 104 -7.21 -0.65 9.89
C ARG A 104 -7.00 0.84 9.62
N TYR A 105 -7.64 1.34 8.57
CA TYR A 105 -7.70 2.77 8.30
C TYR A 105 -8.45 3.53 9.40
N VAL A 106 -7.91 4.67 9.80
CA VAL A 106 -8.54 5.57 10.77
C VAL A 106 -8.93 6.85 10.03
N PRO A 107 -10.23 7.08 9.81
CA PRO A 107 -10.69 8.23 9.06
C PRO A 107 -10.55 9.52 9.85
N PHE A 108 -10.23 10.61 9.16
CA PHE A 108 -10.23 11.95 9.74
C PHE A 108 -11.61 12.60 9.66
N ALA A 109 -12.27 12.47 8.51
CA ALA A 109 -13.61 12.98 8.20
C ALA A 109 -14.43 11.91 7.44
N ALA A 110 -14.86 12.20 6.21
CA ALA A 110 -15.61 11.27 5.37
C ALA A 110 -14.71 10.34 4.51
N ASP A 111 -13.39 10.53 4.55
CA ASP A 111 -12.40 9.62 3.99
C ASP A 111 -12.51 8.23 4.61
N PHE A 112 -12.14 7.20 3.85
CA PHE A 112 -12.17 5.80 4.32
C PHE A 112 -10.93 5.00 3.92
N GLY A 113 -9.99 5.59 3.17
CA GLY A 113 -8.81 4.93 2.65
C GLY A 113 -8.04 5.83 1.68
N PRO A 114 -7.03 5.27 0.96
CA PRO A 114 -6.56 3.88 1.07
C PRO A 114 -5.80 3.62 2.39
N PRO A 115 -5.60 2.35 2.78
CA PRO A 115 -4.65 1.96 3.82
C PRO A 115 -3.25 2.56 3.58
N ASN A 116 -2.57 2.94 4.66
CA ASN A 116 -1.24 3.55 4.60
C ASN A 116 -0.13 2.54 4.23
N LEU A 117 1.12 3.02 4.09
CA LEU A 117 2.25 2.17 3.71
C LEU A 117 2.55 1.07 4.72
N ALA A 118 2.43 1.33 6.03
CA ALA A 118 2.61 0.31 7.05
C ALA A 118 1.57 -0.81 6.93
N ALA A 119 0.29 -0.47 6.78
CA ALA A 119 -0.77 -1.45 6.55
C ALA A 119 -0.54 -2.26 5.27
N THR A 120 -0.13 -1.58 4.20
CA THR A 120 0.16 -2.20 2.90
C THR A 120 1.31 -3.20 3.00
N MET A 121 2.42 -2.81 3.61
CA MET A 121 3.60 -3.67 3.73
C MET A 121 3.40 -4.83 4.71
N MET A 122 2.78 -4.58 5.87
CA MET A 122 2.41 -5.66 6.80
C MET A 122 1.52 -6.70 6.12
N PHE A 123 0.54 -6.26 5.32
CA PHE A 123 -0.30 -7.17 4.56
C PHE A 123 0.50 -7.96 3.52
N CYS A 124 1.37 -7.29 2.76
CA CYS A 124 2.21 -7.95 1.75
C CYS A 124 3.10 -9.03 2.37
N GLU A 125 3.74 -8.72 3.51
CA GLU A 125 4.58 -9.64 4.26
C GLU A 125 3.78 -10.82 4.81
N GLU A 126 2.60 -10.58 5.40
CA GLU A 126 1.74 -11.63 5.94
C GLU A 126 1.29 -12.62 4.86
N VAL A 127 0.82 -12.09 3.71
CA VAL A 127 0.39 -12.91 2.56
C VAL A 127 1.57 -13.68 1.98
N GLN A 128 2.69 -13.01 1.71
CA GLN A 128 3.85 -13.66 1.11
C GLN A 128 4.40 -14.77 2.02
N ARG A 129 4.56 -14.49 3.31
CA ARG A 129 5.03 -15.48 4.29
C ARG A 129 4.13 -16.71 4.27
N PHE A 130 2.82 -16.52 4.32
CA PHE A 130 1.87 -17.63 4.27
C PHE A 130 2.02 -18.45 2.98
N LEU A 131 2.09 -17.81 1.82
CA LEU A 131 2.18 -18.49 0.53
C LEU A 131 3.46 -19.33 0.38
N VAL A 132 4.54 -18.94 1.07
CA VAL A 132 5.82 -19.66 1.10
C VAL A 132 5.81 -20.78 2.15
N GLU A 133 5.32 -20.52 3.36
CA GLU A 133 5.37 -21.46 4.48
C GLU A 133 4.30 -22.57 4.41
N GLU A 134 3.14 -22.28 3.82
CA GLU A 134 1.99 -23.18 3.75
C GLU A 134 1.59 -23.48 2.28
N PRO A 135 2.48 -24.09 1.46
CA PRO A 135 2.26 -24.27 0.03
C PRO A 135 1.09 -25.20 -0.32
N SER A 136 0.65 -26.04 0.63
CA SER A 136 -0.45 -26.98 0.46
C SER A 136 -1.82 -26.43 0.88
N LYS A 137 -1.88 -25.21 1.43
CA LYS A 137 -3.14 -24.60 1.90
C LYS A 137 -3.54 -23.41 1.03
N LYS A 138 -4.85 -23.15 1.02
CA LYS A 138 -5.45 -21.97 0.41
C LYS A 138 -5.48 -20.83 1.42
N LEU A 139 -5.11 -19.64 0.98
CA LEU A 139 -5.28 -18.41 1.75
C LEU A 139 -6.56 -17.72 1.34
N VAL A 140 -7.42 -17.42 2.31
CA VAL A 140 -8.59 -16.55 2.10
C VAL A 140 -8.42 -15.30 2.95
N PHE A 141 -8.14 -14.17 2.30
CA PHE A 141 -8.28 -12.87 2.92
C PHE A 141 -9.75 -12.50 2.97
N TYR A 142 -10.30 -12.36 4.17
CA TYR A 142 -11.70 -12.01 4.36
C TYR A 142 -11.86 -10.58 4.89
N THR A 143 -12.96 -9.97 4.48
CA THR A 143 -13.35 -8.62 4.90
C THR A 143 -14.86 -8.52 5.11
N SER A 144 -15.32 -7.41 5.67
CA SER A 144 -16.77 -7.17 5.80
C SER A 144 -17.35 -6.79 4.42
N PRO A 145 -18.65 -7.01 4.19
CA PRO A 145 -19.29 -6.65 2.92
C PRO A 145 -19.60 -5.15 2.80
N LYS A 146 -19.11 -4.31 3.71
CA LYS A 146 -19.22 -2.87 3.57
C LYS A 146 -18.38 -2.40 2.37
N PRO A 147 -18.91 -1.53 1.49
CA PRO A 147 -18.18 -1.04 0.32
C PRO A 147 -16.80 -0.48 0.66
N GLU A 148 -16.65 0.25 1.76
CA GLU A 148 -15.37 0.84 2.20
C GLU A 148 -14.35 -0.24 2.60
N ASP A 149 -14.78 -1.22 3.39
CA ASP A 149 -13.93 -2.32 3.85
C ASP A 149 -13.50 -3.21 2.68
N LEU A 150 -14.42 -3.49 1.75
CA LEU A 150 -14.13 -4.27 0.54
C LEU A 150 -13.20 -3.50 -0.40
N THR A 151 -13.44 -2.20 -0.63
CA THR A 151 -12.57 -1.36 -1.46
C THR A 151 -11.14 -1.34 -0.91
N ASN A 152 -10.97 -1.15 0.39
CA ASN A 152 -9.65 -1.22 1.04
C ASN A 152 -8.99 -2.60 0.96
N SER A 153 -9.79 -3.67 1.01
CA SER A 153 -9.26 -5.03 0.89
C SER A 153 -8.83 -5.35 -0.54
N ILE A 154 -9.58 -4.87 -1.54
CA ILE A 154 -9.18 -4.92 -2.95
C ILE A 154 -7.88 -4.14 -3.15
N PHE A 155 -7.77 -2.93 -2.57
CA PHE A 155 -6.53 -2.15 -2.62
C PHE A 155 -5.33 -2.96 -2.10
N LEU A 156 -5.45 -3.58 -0.92
CA LEU A 156 -4.38 -4.39 -0.32
C LEU A 156 -3.99 -5.58 -1.22
N CYS A 157 -4.95 -6.31 -1.76
CA CYS A 157 -4.68 -7.39 -2.72
C CYS A 157 -3.93 -6.88 -3.96
N GLY A 158 -4.41 -5.81 -4.59
CA GLY A 158 -3.74 -5.23 -5.76
C GLY A 158 -2.36 -4.65 -5.43
N ALA A 159 -2.18 -4.08 -4.24
CA ALA A 159 -0.89 -3.61 -3.76
C ALA A 159 0.09 -4.76 -3.57
N PHE A 160 -0.34 -5.90 -3.01
CA PHE A 160 0.47 -7.12 -2.97
C PHE A 160 0.88 -7.58 -4.37
N MET A 161 -0.04 -7.59 -5.33
CA MET A 161 0.28 -7.95 -6.71
C MET A 161 1.32 -7.00 -7.33
N VAL A 162 1.21 -5.69 -7.11
CA VAL A 162 2.15 -4.69 -7.65
C VAL A 162 3.52 -4.74 -6.94
N VAL A 163 3.53 -4.81 -5.61
CA VAL A 163 4.75 -4.73 -4.79
C VAL A 163 5.52 -6.05 -4.81
N VAL A 164 4.82 -7.17 -4.61
CA VAL A 164 5.43 -8.50 -4.45
C VAL A 164 5.51 -9.24 -5.78
N LEU A 165 4.40 -9.33 -6.52
CA LEU A 165 4.36 -10.08 -7.79
C LEU A 165 4.87 -9.27 -9.00
N ARG A 166 5.06 -7.95 -8.84
CA ARG A 166 5.58 -7.04 -9.89
C ARG A 166 4.72 -6.99 -11.15
N VAL A 167 3.42 -7.16 -11.00
CA VAL A 167 2.49 -6.92 -12.11
C VAL A 167 2.15 -5.44 -12.24
N SER A 168 1.75 -5.02 -13.43
CA SER A 168 1.28 -3.64 -13.64
C SER A 168 -0.06 -3.38 -12.93
N PRO A 169 -0.39 -2.13 -12.60
CA PRO A 169 -1.70 -1.75 -12.04
C PRO A 169 -2.90 -2.21 -12.89
N ALA A 170 -2.73 -2.28 -14.21
CA ALA A 170 -3.79 -2.74 -15.12
C ALA A 170 -4.03 -4.25 -14.99
N GLU A 171 -2.96 -5.03 -14.81
CA GLU A 171 -3.04 -6.47 -14.55
C GLU A 171 -3.62 -6.75 -13.16
N ALA A 172 -3.21 -5.97 -12.15
CA ALA A 172 -3.74 -6.06 -10.79
C ALA A 172 -5.25 -5.78 -10.70
N LEU A 173 -5.82 -5.03 -11.65
CA LEU A 173 -7.26 -4.78 -11.71
C LEU A 173 -8.08 -5.99 -12.20
N LYS A 174 -7.49 -6.87 -13.03
CA LYS A 174 -8.23 -7.92 -13.74
C LYS A 174 -9.07 -8.83 -12.85
N PRO A 175 -8.59 -9.31 -11.68
CA PRO A 175 -9.40 -10.13 -10.76
C PRO A 175 -10.69 -9.44 -10.30
N PHE A 176 -10.71 -8.11 -10.32
CA PHE A 176 -11.78 -7.28 -9.78
C PHE A 176 -12.69 -6.69 -10.86
N ALA A 177 -12.51 -7.06 -12.13
CA ALA A 177 -13.23 -6.46 -13.26
C ALA A 177 -14.77 -6.57 -13.16
N ASN A 178 -15.27 -7.62 -12.51
CA ASN A 178 -16.70 -7.88 -12.31
C ASN A 178 -17.25 -7.33 -10.99
N VAL A 179 -16.44 -6.64 -10.17
CA VAL A 179 -16.93 -6.01 -8.95
C VAL A 179 -17.72 -4.75 -9.33
N PRO A 180 -19.01 -4.64 -8.93
CA PRO A 180 -19.83 -3.47 -9.24
C PRO A 180 -19.22 -2.17 -8.68
N ARG A 181 -19.37 -1.06 -9.42
CA ARG A 181 -18.82 0.25 -9.02
C ARG A 181 -19.48 0.86 -7.78
N ASP A 182 -20.71 0.48 -7.47
CA ASP A 182 -21.40 0.85 -6.24
C ASP A 182 -20.90 0.06 -5.01
N VAL A 183 -20.12 -0.99 -5.24
CA VAL A 183 -19.50 -1.83 -4.21
C VAL A 183 -18.00 -1.52 -4.08
N CYS A 184 -17.32 -1.23 -5.19
CA CYS A 184 -15.92 -0.82 -5.24
C CYS A 184 -15.84 0.70 -5.48
N LEU A 185 -15.66 1.45 -4.40
CA LEU A 185 -15.70 2.91 -4.38
C LEU A 185 -14.37 3.51 -4.88
N ASN A 186 -14.43 4.78 -5.29
CA ASN A 186 -13.23 5.61 -5.40
C ASN A 186 -12.92 6.27 -4.06
N TYR A 187 -11.64 6.59 -3.83
CA TYR A 187 -11.20 7.34 -2.66
C TYR A 187 -11.48 8.84 -2.82
N ARG A 188 -11.80 9.47 -1.69
CA ARG A 188 -12.07 10.91 -1.57
C ARG A 188 -11.10 11.56 -0.59
N ASP A 189 -11.12 12.89 -0.56
CA ASP A 189 -10.33 13.68 0.38
C ASP A 189 -10.90 13.64 1.82
N ALA A 190 -10.07 14.08 2.77
CA ALA A 190 -10.33 14.07 4.20
C ALA A 190 -11.15 15.28 4.68
N THR A 191 -12.24 15.59 3.99
CA THR A 191 -13.17 16.67 4.33
C THR A 191 -14.59 16.17 4.50
N TRP A 192 -15.45 16.99 5.10
CA TRP A 192 -16.91 16.76 5.13
C TRP A 192 -17.64 17.36 3.93
N ASP A 193 -16.91 18.08 3.08
CA ASP A 193 -17.47 18.78 1.93
C ASP A 193 -17.91 17.79 0.83
N PRO A 194 -18.72 18.23 -0.14
CA PRO A 194 -19.01 17.42 -1.31
C PRO A 194 -17.74 17.01 -2.07
N VAL A 195 -17.70 15.77 -2.57
CA VAL A 195 -16.55 15.23 -3.31
C VAL A 195 -16.30 16.08 -4.57
N SER A 196 -15.10 16.63 -4.68
CA SER A 196 -14.66 17.44 -5.84
C SER A 196 -13.66 16.70 -6.73
N PHE A 197 -12.98 15.70 -6.18
CA PHE A 197 -12.01 14.86 -6.89
C PHE A 197 -11.97 13.47 -6.27
N GLU A 198 -11.73 12.46 -7.10
CA GLU A 198 -11.70 11.06 -6.69
C GLU A 198 -10.44 10.37 -7.21
N LEU A 199 -9.88 9.47 -6.39
CA LEU A 199 -8.77 8.59 -6.76
C LEU A 199 -9.27 7.15 -6.92
N SER A 200 -9.06 6.57 -8.10
CA SER A 200 -9.34 5.15 -8.35
C SER A 200 -8.26 4.25 -7.74
N LEU A 201 -8.61 2.99 -7.49
CA LEU A 201 -7.65 1.94 -7.09
C LEU A 201 -6.44 1.86 -8.02
N THR A 202 -6.68 1.86 -9.33
CA THR A 202 -5.62 1.82 -10.35
C THR A 202 -4.69 3.02 -10.27
N SER A 203 -5.20 4.21 -9.92
CA SER A 203 -4.39 5.41 -9.74
C SER A 203 -3.48 5.27 -8.51
N CYS A 204 -4.01 4.73 -7.40
CA CYS A 204 -3.22 4.46 -6.20
C CYS A 204 -2.10 3.44 -6.47
N TRP A 205 -2.43 2.33 -7.14
CA TRP A 205 -1.44 1.31 -7.52
C TRP A 205 -0.39 1.83 -8.51
N ALA A 206 -0.78 2.67 -9.48
CA ALA A 206 0.16 3.32 -10.39
C ALA A 206 1.09 4.29 -9.67
N GLY A 207 0.60 5.01 -8.65
CA GLY A 207 1.42 5.82 -7.76
C GLY A 207 2.46 4.98 -7.02
N LEU A 208 2.02 3.86 -6.43
CA LEU A 208 2.89 2.92 -5.70
C LEU A 208 3.95 2.31 -6.62
N GLU A 209 3.56 1.80 -7.78
CA GLU A 209 4.47 1.26 -8.80
C GLU A 209 5.53 2.29 -9.20
N ARG A 210 5.09 3.52 -9.52
CA ARG A 210 6.00 4.60 -9.93
C ARG A 210 6.95 5.00 -8.80
N ALA A 211 6.47 5.06 -7.55
CA ALA A 211 7.32 5.36 -6.40
C ALA A 211 8.43 4.31 -6.24
N ILE A 212 8.11 3.03 -6.46
CA ILE A 212 9.10 1.94 -6.44
C ILE A 212 10.08 2.05 -7.60
N GLN A 213 9.59 2.23 -8.83
CA GLN A 213 10.42 2.36 -10.04
C GLN A 213 11.41 3.53 -9.96
N ARG A 214 11.03 4.62 -9.30
CA ARG A 214 11.86 5.81 -9.10
C ARG A 214 12.72 5.75 -7.83
N GLY A 215 12.63 4.68 -7.06
CA GLY A 215 13.36 4.53 -5.79
C GLY A 215 12.92 5.50 -4.69
N VAL A 216 11.77 6.17 -4.86
CA VAL A 216 11.13 7.02 -3.83
C VAL A 216 10.63 6.15 -2.69
N PHE A 217 10.08 4.99 -3.01
CA PHE A 217 9.70 3.97 -2.04
C PHE A 217 10.55 2.71 -2.24
N LYS A 218 11.12 2.19 -1.15
CA LYS A 218 11.97 0.99 -1.15
C LYS A 218 11.36 -0.07 -0.23
N PRO A 219 10.49 -0.96 -0.74
CA PRO A 219 9.78 -1.95 0.09
C PRO A 219 10.71 -2.79 0.97
N ALA A 220 11.89 -3.17 0.46
CA ALA A 220 12.82 -4.05 1.15
C ALA A 220 13.51 -3.42 2.38
N SER A 221 13.53 -2.09 2.48
CA SER A 221 14.13 -1.37 3.61
C SER A 221 13.09 -0.58 4.41
N PHE A 222 11.81 -0.77 4.13
CA PHE A 222 10.75 -0.08 4.82
C PHE A 222 10.47 -0.78 6.16
N ASP A 223 10.43 -0.01 7.25
CA ASP A 223 10.10 -0.50 8.58
C ASP A 223 8.68 -0.04 8.97
N PRO A 224 7.68 -0.94 8.98
CA PRO A 224 6.32 -0.61 9.40
C PRO A 224 6.21 -0.17 10.88
N GLU A 225 7.10 -0.66 11.75
CA GLU A 225 7.10 -0.31 13.18
C GLU A 225 7.58 1.11 13.38
N GLU A 226 8.68 1.49 12.72
CA GLU A 226 9.20 2.86 12.75
C GLU A 226 8.18 3.85 12.15
N TYR A 227 7.59 3.50 11.00
CA TYR A 227 6.53 4.30 10.38
C TYR A 227 5.39 4.56 11.38
N LEU A 228 4.83 3.51 12.00
CA LEU A 228 3.71 3.63 12.93
C LEU A 228 4.11 4.31 14.24
N HIS A 229 5.39 4.22 14.64
CA HIS A 229 5.90 4.96 15.78
C HIS A 229 5.75 6.46 15.55
N TYR A 230 6.25 6.99 14.44
CA TYR A 230 6.23 8.43 14.17
C TYR A 230 4.90 8.96 13.65
N ASP A 231 4.08 8.13 12.98
CA ASP A 231 2.71 8.46 12.59
C ASP A 231 1.82 8.76 13.82
N ASN A 232 2.16 8.18 14.98
CA ASN A 232 1.45 8.44 16.22
C ASN A 232 1.50 9.92 16.63
N HIS A 233 0.33 10.48 16.97
CA HIS A 233 0.20 11.86 17.46
C HIS A 233 1.11 12.20 18.64
N GLY A 234 1.35 11.23 19.53
CA GLY A 234 2.19 11.35 20.71
C GLY A 234 3.69 11.32 20.43
N ASN A 235 4.10 10.96 19.21
CA ASN A 235 5.50 10.79 18.82
C ASN A 235 5.91 11.69 17.64
N GLY A 236 5.07 12.67 17.30
CA GLY A 236 5.42 13.72 16.34
C GLY A 236 4.40 13.91 15.22
N ASN A 237 3.57 12.90 14.94
CA ASN A 237 2.71 12.85 13.75
C ASN A 237 3.50 13.23 12.50
N LEU A 238 4.46 12.37 12.16
CA LEU A 238 5.51 12.60 11.18
C LEU A 238 5.60 11.41 10.24
N ASN A 239 5.75 11.70 8.94
CA ASN A 239 5.98 10.71 7.91
C ASN A 239 7.03 11.21 6.91
N HIS A 240 7.95 10.31 6.52
CA HIS A 240 8.86 10.54 5.41
C HIS A 240 8.07 10.38 4.10
N VAL A 241 7.88 11.47 3.36
CA VAL A 241 7.21 11.45 2.05
C VAL A 241 8.18 10.97 0.98
N VAL A 242 9.43 11.40 1.08
CA VAL A 242 10.55 10.91 0.29
C VAL A 242 11.74 10.76 1.22
N GLU A 243 12.23 9.54 1.38
CA GLU A 243 13.30 9.21 2.30
C GLU A 243 14.54 10.10 2.06
N GLY A 244 15.08 10.69 3.12
CA GLY A 244 16.20 11.64 3.08
C GLY A 244 15.95 12.96 2.32
N LYS A 245 14.72 13.27 1.89
CA LYS A 245 14.41 14.50 1.14
C LYS A 245 13.24 15.30 1.69
N PHE A 246 12.10 14.65 1.90
CA PHE A 246 10.86 15.32 2.31
C PHE A 246 10.21 14.61 3.47
N VAL A 247 9.92 15.40 4.50
CA VAL A 247 9.19 14.99 5.70
C VAL A 247 7.94 15.85 5.82
N ALA A 248 6.82 15.21 6.14
CA ALA A 248 5.57 15.88 6.48
C ALA A 248 5.27 15.62 7.95
N PHE A 249 5.03 16.66 8.73
CA PHE A 249 4.75 16.52 10.15
C PHE A 249 3.83 17.61 10.68
N LYS A 250 3.20 17.36 11.83
CA LYS A 250 2.36 18.35 12.51
C LYS A 250 3.19 19.54 12.99
N SER A 251 2.70 20.76 12.75
CA SER A 251 3.38 21.99 13.18
C SER A 251 3.66 22.00 14.69
N PRO A 252 4.91 22.28 15.10
CA PRO A 252 5.28 22.34 16.51
C PRO A 252 4.67 23.57 17.20
N ARG A 253 4.57 23.51 18.52
CA ARG A 253 4.18 24.66 19.37
C ARG A 253 5.39 25.23 20.08
N GLU A 254 5.38 26.53 20.36
CA GLU A 254 6.45 27.17 21.14
C GLU A 254 6.61 26.54 22.54
N LYS A 255 5.49 26.19 23.18
CA LYS A 255 5.46 25.59 24.52
C LYS A 255 4.68 24.28 24.52
N ARG A 256 5.15 23.33 25.33
CA ARG A 256 4.47 22.05 25.55
C ARG A 256 3.13 22.28 26.25
N ALA A 257 2.07 21.71 25.70
CA ALA A 257 0.72 21.78 26.22
C ALA A 257 -0.02 20.46 26.03
N LYS A 258 -1.04 20.19 26.84
CA LYS A 258 -1.89 19.00 26.67
C LYS A 258 -2.88 19.23 25.53
N ASN A 259 -2.97 18.26 24.62
CA ASN A 259 -3.96 18.24 23.54
C ASN A 259 -5.30 17.67 24.03
N SER A 260 -6.35 17.84 23.23
CA SER A 260 -7.70 17.34 23.53
C SER A 260 -7.78 15.81 23.60
N ASP A 261 -6.92 15.12 22.86
CA ASP A 261 -6.78 13.66 22.87
C ASP A 261 -5.94 13.15 24.07
N GLY A 262 -5.47 14.04 24.93
CA GLY A 262 -4.68 13.71 26.12
C GLY A 262 -3.17 13.64 25.88
N THR A 263 -2.71 13.70 24.62
CA THR A 263 -1.28 13.72 24.28
C THR A 263 -0.63 15.07 24.63
N LEU A 264 0.70 15.14 24.65
CA LEU A 264 1.43 16.40 24.78
C LEU A 264 1.79 16.93 23.39
N SER A 265 1.67 18.24 23.20
CA SER A 265 2.16 18.89 21.98
C SER A 265 3.68 18.81 21.91
N HIS A 266 4.19 18.73 20.69
CA HIS A 266 5.62 18.78 20.42
C HIS A 266 6.09 20.23 20.25
N THR A 267 7.33 20.46 20.65
CA THR A 267 8.09 21.70 20.46
C THR A 267 9.12 21.49 19.35
N PRO A 268 9.72 22.55 18.77
CA PRO A 268 10.74 22.38 17.74
C PRO A 268 11.89 21.47 18.18
N ALA A 269 12.27 21.50 19.46
CA ALA A 269 13.33 20.68 20.02
C ALA A 269 13.06 19.17 19.95
N ASP A 270 11.78 18.74 19.94
CA ASP A 270 11.41 17.34 19.87
C ASP A 270 11.69 16.71 18.49
N TYR A 271 11.78 17.54 17.44
CA TYR A 271 12.01 17.07 16.07
C TYR A 271 13.48 17.11 15.65
N ILE A 272 14.35 17.83 16.38
CA ILE A 272 15.77 18.04 15.99
C ILE A 272 16.55 16.73 15.86
N ASN A 273 16.21 15.70 16.65
CA ASN A 273 16.91 14.42 16.62
C ASN A 273 16.22 13.38 15.70
N VAL A 274 15.08 13.74 15.11
CA VAL A 274 14.29 12.88 14.21
C VAL A 274 14.48 13.31 12.76
N LEU A 275 14.69 14.62 12.53
CA LEU A 275 14.96 15.24 11.22
C LEU A 275 16.44 15.34 10.91
#